data_AF-S7UHF2-F1
#
_entry.id   AF-S7UHF2-F1
#
_cell.length_a   1.000
_cell.length_b   1.000
_cell.length_c   1.000
_cell.angle_alpha   90.00
_cell.angle_beta   90.00
_cell.angle_gamma   90.00
#
_symmetry.space_group_name_H-M   'P 1'
#
loop_
_entity.id
_entity.type
_entity.pdbx_description
1 polymer ?
#
loop_
_entity_poly.entity_id
_entity_poly.type
_entity_poly.pdbx_seq_one_letter_code
_entity_poly.pdbx_strand_id
1 'polypeptide(L)'
;MNLPGQIDLIINGYRMKMSADTRIIILGTFHPLQCGSTECTKEQIQDYRQFLEQICINSGIQCIVEEMNDEGLKNHEVENTIAFSTCKHLNIKHQYADLSSEHLADLCLFIDCFMFREPTNESKSHKRELLHQHLLNPIRERYWLANVLALNIWPALLICGSDHVKSMINLIKVLEYGPVESIIKC
;
A
#
# COMPACT_ATOMS: atom_id res chain seq x y z
N MET A 1 1.90 34.82 7.66
CA MET A 1 1.60 34.78 6.22
C MET A 1 1.81 33.35 5.75
N ASN A 2 0.78 32.73 5.16
CA ASN A 2 0.94 31.42 4.51
C ASN A 2 1.73 31.61 3.21
N LEU A 3 2.65 30.69 2.90
CA LEU A 3 3.35 30.70 1.62
C LEU A 3 2.34 30.36 0.50
N PRO A 4 2.51 30.93 -0.72
CA PRO A 4 1.70 30.53 -1.86
C PRO A 4 1.74 29.01 -2.05
N GLY A 5 0.58 28.36 -2.18
CA GLY A 5 0.47 26.90 -2.37
C GLY A 5 0.39 26.04 -1.11
N GLN A 6 0.33 26.65 0.08
CA GLN A 6 0.18 25.92 1.33
C GLN A 6 -1.30 25.65 1.64
N ILE A 7 -1.70 24.38 1.65
CA ILE A 7 -3.04 23.94 2.05
C ILE A 7 -3.00 23.54 3.53
N ASP A 8 -3.91 24.10 4.34
CA ASP A 8 -4.09 23.72 5.73
C ASP A 8 -5.12 22.57 5.80
N LEU A 9 -4.66 21.36 6.10
CA LEU A 9 -5.55 20.24 6.36
C LEU A 9 -5.78 20.10 7.87
N ILE A 10 -7.03 19.95 8.31
CA ILE A 10 -7.36 19.75 9.72
C ILE A 10 -7.87 18.33 9.94
N ILE A 11 -7.10 17.51 10.66
CA ILE A 11 -7.50 16.16 11.08
C ILE A 11 -7.55 16.13 12.60
N ASN A 12 -8.71 15.80 13.18
CA ASN A 12 -8.92 15.72 14.64
C ASN A 12 -8.46 16.98 15.40
N GLY A 13 -8.60 18.16 14.79
CA GLY A 13 -8.18 19.43 15.38
C GLY A 13 -6.70 19.78 15.17
N TYR A 14 -5.90 18.92 14.57
CA TYR A 14 -4.50 19.20 14.19
C TYR A 14 -4.43 19.78 12.80
N ARG A 15 -3.83 20.98 12.68
CA ARG A 15 -3.61 21.66 11.40
C ARG A 15 -2.27 21.22 10.81
N MET A 16 -2.31 20.42 9.75
CA MET A 16 -1.15 20.03 8.96
C MET A 16 -0.97 21.03 7.82
N LYS A 17 0.25 21.56 7.69
CA LYS A 17 0.64 22.41 6.57
C LYS A 17 1.16 21.54 5.44
N MET A 18 0.41 21.42 4.36
CA MET A 18 0.84 20.66 3.18
C MET A 18 1.72 21.56 2.30
N SER A 19 2.88 21.07 1.86
CA SER A 19 3.67 21.74 0.82
C SER A 19 3.10 21.41 -0.57
N ALA A 20 3.42 22.22 -1.58
CA ALA A 20 3.07 21.92 -2.97
C ALA A 20 3.62 20.57 -3.47
N ASP A 21 4.64 20.03 -2.79
CA ASP A 21 5.27 18.74 -3.08
C ASP A 21 4.59 17.56 -2.37
N THR A 22 3.48 17.80 -1.67
CA THR A 22 2.71 16.73 -1.05
C THR A 22 1.93 15.96 -2.11
N ARG A 23 2.50 14.84 -2.56
CA ARG A 23 1.85 13.94 -3.50
C ARG A 23 2.07 12.47 -3.13
N ILE A 24 1.05 11.67 -3.41
CA ILE A 24 1.08 10.21 -3.35
C ILE A 24 1.04 9.69 -4.78
N ILE A 25 2.03 8.86 -5.13
CA ILE A 25 2.02 8.08 -6.37
C ILE A 25 1.58 6.67 -6.02
N ILE A 26 0.61 6.12 -6.75
CA ILE A 26 0.16 4.73 -6.54
C ILE A 26 0.70 3.84 -7.65
N LEU A 27 1.32 2.73 -7.28
CA LEU A 27 1.76 1.67 -8.17
C LEU A 27 1.05 0.36 -7.86
N GLY A 28 0.22 -0.09 -8.79
CA GLY A 28 -0.37 -1.42 -8.77
C GLY A 28 0.59 -2.48 -9.30
N THR A 29 0.70 -3.62 -8.62
CA THR A 29 1.47 -4.79 -9.06
C THR A 29 0.80 -6.09 -8.59
N PHE A 30 1.46 -7.24 -8.79
CA PHE A 30 1.02 -8.53 -8.23
C PHE A 30 2.10 -9.07 -7.28
N HIS A 31 1.66 -9.80 -6.25
CA HIS A 31 2.54 -10.22 -5.15
C HIS A 31 3.80 -10.99 -5.58
N PRO A 32 3.72 -11.99 -6.49
CA PRO A 32 4.92 -12.66 -6.98
C PRO A 32 6.02 -11.71 -7.50
N LEU A 33 5.65 -10.69 -8.29
CA LEU A 33 6.62 -9.72 -8.80
C LEU A 33 7.12 -8.80 -7.69
N GLN A 34 6.24 -8.29 -6.83
CA GLN A 34 6.61 -7.44 -5.69
C GLN A 34 7.62 -8.11 -4.74
N CYS A 35 7.40 -9.39 -4.45
CA CYS A 35 8.27 -10.21 -3.61
C CYS A 35 9.53 -10.70 -4.34
N GLY A 36 9.55 -10.66 -5.68
CA GLY A 36 10.61 -11.28 -6.47
C GLY A 36 10.63 -12.80 -6.32
N SER A 37 9.46 -13.43 -6.27
CA SER A 37 9.33 -14.87 -6.07
C SER A 37 9.78 -15.66 -7.30
N THR A 38 9.91 -16.98 -7.14
CA THR A 38 10.32 -17.91 -8.22
C THR A 38 9.30 -18.03 -9.35
N GLU A 39 8.10 -17.48 -9.19
CA GLU A 39 7.08 -17.40 -10.25
C GLU A 39 7.43 -16.36 -11.32
N CYS A 40 8.37 -15.45 -11.02
CA CYS A 40 8.88 -14.46 -11.97
C CYS A 40 10.28 -14.84 -12.46
N THR A 41 10.57 -14.53 -13.73
CA THR A 41 11.92 -14.70 -14.26
C THR A 41 12.86 -13.66 -13.66
N LYS A 42 14.16 -13.96 -13.65
CA LYS A 42 15.20 -12.99 -13.22
C LYS A 42 15.15 -11.69 -14.03
N GLU A 43 14.80 -11.77 -15.30
CA GLU A 43 14.62 -10.61 -16.19
C GLU A 43 13.43 -9.76 -15.74
N GLN A 44 12.26 -10.36 -15.48
CA GLN A 44 11.09 -9.63 -14.97
C GLN A 44 11.37 -8.93 -13.63
N ILE A 45 12.05 -9.63 -12.71
CA ILE A 45 12.47 -9.08 -11.42
C ILE A 45 13.41 -7.88 -11.62
N GLN A 46 14.38 -8.01 -12.52
CA GLN A 46 15.35 -6.95 -12.81
C GLN A 46 14.68 -5.74 -13.49
N ASP A 47 13.78 -5.97 -14.43
CA ASP A 47 13.02 -4.92 -15.12
C ASP A 47 12.10 -4.17 -14.16
N TYR A 48 11.47 -4.88 -13.22
CA TYR A 48 10.65 -4.25 -12.20
C TYR A 48 11.48 -3.42 -11.23
N ARG A 49 12.66 -3.90 -10.82
CA ARG A 49 13.60 -3.13 -10.00
C ARG A 49 14.02 -1.83 -10.70
N GLN A 50 14.47 -1.92 -11.95
CA GLN A 50 14.89 -0.74 -12.73
C GLN A 50 13.74 0.26 -12.91
N PHE A 51 12.54 -0.25 -13.16
CA PHE A 51 11.34 0.57 -13.25
C PHE A 51 11.03 1.30 -11.94
N LEU A 52 11.09 0.61 -10.78
CA LEU A 52 10.91 1.23 -9.47
C LEU A 52 11.96 2.32 -9.20
N GLU A 53 13.24 2.03 -9.48
CA GLU A 53 14.33 2.99 -9.32
C GLU A 53 14.10 4.24 -10.17
N GLN A 54 13.69 4.06 -11.43
CA GLN A 54 13.42 5.16 -12.34
C GLN A 54 12.25 6.03 -11.88
N ILE A 55 11.17 5.43 -11.36
CA ILE A 55 10.07 6.18 -10.74
C ILE A 55 10.59 6.99 -9.56
N CYS A 56 11.38 6.37 -8.68
CA CYS A 56 11.87 7.03 -7.48
C CYS A 56 12.75 8.25 -7.83
N ILE A 57 13.66 8.08 -8.79
CA ILE A 57 14.58 9.14 -9.24
C ILE A 57 13.82 10.26 -9.95
N ASN A 58 12.96 9.92 -10.92
CA ASN A 58 12.28 10.94 -11.74
C ASN A 58 11.23 11.72 -10.96
N SER A 59 10.55 11.07 -10.02
CA SER A 59 9.52 11.70 -9.21
C SER A 59 10.04 12.23 -7.87
N GLY A 60 11.33 12.09 -7.60
CA GLY A 60 11.95 12.53 -6.34
C GLY A 60 11.35 11.86 -5.11
N ILE A 61 10.93 10.60 -5.21
CA ILE A 61 10.29 9.85 -4.12
C ILE A 61 11.22 9.83 -2.90
N GLN A 62 10.67 10.19 -1.74
CA GLN A 62 11.39 10.20 -0.46
C GLN A 62 11.04 8.99 0.42
N CYS A 63 9.89 8.34 0.18
CA CYS A 63 9.53 7.09 0.84
C CYS A 63 8.70 6.15 -0.04
N ILE A 64 8.88 4.84 0.18
CA ILE A 64 7.99 3.80 -0.34
C ILE A 64 7.22 3.19 0.83
N VAL A 65 5.92 3.05 0.65
CA VAL A 65 5.01 2.33 1.53
C VAL A 65 4.38 1.21 0.71
N GLU A 66 4.33 -0.03 1.22
CA GLU A 66 3.77 -1.14 0.45
C GLU A 66 2.75 -1.99 1.22
N GLU A 67 1.77 -2.52 0.49
CA GLU A 67 0.87 -3.59 0.91
C GLU A 67 1.70 -4.88 1.11
N MET A 68 2.40 -4.95 2.23
CA MET A 68 3.11 -6.12 2.70
C MET A 68 3.32 -5.98 4.22
N ASN A 69 3.60 -7.10 4.88
CA ASN A 69 4.04 -7.18 6.27
C ASN A 69 4.94 -8.41 6.46
N ASP A 70 5.48 -8.60 7.65
CA ASP A 70 6.40 -9.72 7.95
C ASP A 70 5.75 -11.11 7.78
N GLU A 71 4.44 -11.23 7.98
CA GLU A 71 3.71 -12.49 7.78
C GLU A 71 3.56 -12.81 6.29
N GLY A 72 3.27 -11.80 5.46
CA GLY A 72 3.20 -11.89 4.01
C GLY A 72 4.53 -12.31 3.41
N LEU A 73 5.64 -11.74 3.89
CA LEU A 73 7.00 -12.14 3.48
C LEU A 73 7.26 -13.63 3.75
N LYS A 74 6.88 -14.12 4.95
CA LYS A 74 6.98 -15.55 5.30
C LYS A 74 6.12 -16.42 4.40
N ASN A 75 4.90 -16.00 4.08
CA ASN A 75 4.00 -16.73 3.19
C ASN A 75 4.53 -16.83 1.75
N HIS A 76 5.34 -15.85 1.33
CA HIS A 76 6.01 -15.84 0.03
C HIS A 76 7.43 -16.43 0.06
N GLU A 77 7.89 -16.94 1.21
CA GLU A 77 9.23 -17.50 1.40
C GLU A 77 10.37 -16.54 1.00
N VAL A 78 10.18 -15.23 1.24
CA VAL A 78 11.17 -14.18 0.96
C VAL A 78 11.52 -13.43 2.22
N GLU A 79 12.76 -12.95 2.32
CA GLU A 79 13.19 -12.11 3.45
C GLU A 79 12.75 -10.65 3.29
N ASN A 80 12.72 -10.15 2.05
CA ASN A 80 12.43 -8.76 1.73
C ASN A 80 11.80 -8.66 0.33
N THR A 81 11.06 -7.60 0.08
CA THR A 81 10.52 -7.27 -1.25
C THR A 81 11.57 -6.61 -2.14
N ILE A 82 11.27 -6.50 -3.43
CA ILE A 82 12.09 -5.72 -4.37
C ILE A 82 12.14 -4.25 -3.93
N ALA A 83 10.99 -3.69 -3.49
CA ALA A 83 10.86 -2.32 -3.03
C ALA A 83 11.75 -2.01 -1.83
N PHE A 84 11.79 -2.88 -0.81
CA PHE A 84 12.70 -2.74 0.33
C PHE A 84 14.16 -2.63 -0.11
N SER A 85 14.57 -3.53 -1.00
CA SER A 85 15.94 -3.55 -1.52
C SER A 85 16.27 -2.29 -2.33
N THR A 86 15.31 -1.78 -3.11
CA THR A 86 15.42 -0.52 -3.85
C THR A 86 15.54 0.68 -2.91
N CYS A 87 14.76 0.74 -1.83
CA CYS A 87 14.88 1.80 -0.82
C CYS A 87 16.25 1.82 -0.15
N LYS A 88 16.78 0.64 0.20
CA LYS A 88 18.12 0.51 0.77
C LYS A 88 19.20 0.99 -0.21
N HIS A 89 19.06 0.67 -1.50
CA HIS A 89 19.98 1.11 -2.54
C HIS A 89 19.96 2.64 -2.74
N LEU A 90 18.76 3.23 -2.80
CA LEU A 90 18.57 4.66 -3.02
C LEU A 90 18.67 5.51 -1.75
N ASN A 91 18.88 4.87 -0.59
CA ASN A 91 18.89 5.52 0.73
C ASN A 91 17.62 6.35 1.01
N ILE A 92 16.45 5.79 0.67
CA ILE A 92 15.14 6.39 0.96
C ILE A 92 14.38 5.55 1.98
N LYS A 93 13.37 6.14 2.63
CA LYS A 93 12.59 5.45 3.67
C LYS A 93 11.71 4.36 3.05
N HIS A 94 11.61 3.22 3.75
CA HIS A 94 10.68 2.14 3.45
C HIS A 94 9.76 1.87 4.65
N GLN A 95 8.52 1.46 4.39
CA GLN A 95 7.56 1.04 5.41
C GLN A 95 6.59 -0.03 4.87
N TYR A 96 6.46 -1.13 5.61
CA TYR A 96 5.36 -2.08 5.46
C TYR A 96 4.07 -1.51 6.03
N ALA A 97 2.99 -1.59 5.26
CA ALA A 97 1.73 -0.93 5.59
C ALA A 97 0.62 -1.90 5.98
N ASP A 98 0.77 -3.20 5.72
CA ASP A 98 -0.35 -4.12 5.88
C ASP A 98 -0.56 -4.57 7.33
N LEU A 99 -1.81 -4.91 7.67
CA LEU A 99 -2.17 -5.36 9.02
C LEU A 99 -1.62 -6.76 9.29
N SER A 100 -0.94 -6.95 10.41
CA SER A 100 -0.60 -8.29 10.90
C SER A 100 -1.84 -9.02 11.38
N SER A 101 -1.76 -10.35 11.52
CA SER A 101 -2.83 -11.15 12.12
C SER A 101 -3.18 -10.65 13.53
N GLU A 102 -2.20 -10.18 14.31
CA GLU A 102 -2.44 -9.58 15.63
C GLU A 102 -3.29 -8.30 15.54
N HIS A 103 -2.93 -7.35 14.66
CA HIS A 103 -3.71 -6.12 14.50
C HIS A 103 -5.13 -6.37 13.96
N LEU A 104 -5.30 -7.39 13.11
CA LEU A 104 -6.64 -7.82 12.68
C LEU A 104 -7.48 -8.35 13.86
N ALA A 105 -6.84 -8.94 14.88
CA ALA A 105 -7.49 -9.45 16.10
C ALA A 105 -8.04 -8.29 16.91
N ASP A 106 -7.20 -7.28 17.14
CA ASP A 106 -7.52 -6.10 17.93
C ASP A 106 -8.68 -5.31 17.33
N LEU A 107 -8.75 -5.27 16.00
CA LEU A 107 -9.86 -4.62 15.29
C LEU A 107 -11.14 -5.47 15.23
N CYS A 108 -11.14 -6.67 15.82
CA CYS A 108 -12.22 -7.65 15.71
C CYS A 108 -12.59 -7.97 14.24
N LEU A 109 -11.60 -7.92 13.35
CA LEU A 109 -11.75 -8.18 11.91
C LEU A 109 -11.37 -9.60 11.51
N PHE A 110 -11.24 -10.50 12.49
CA PHE A 110 -11.05 -11.91 12.17
C PHE A 110 -12.26 -12.41 11.40
N ILE A 111 -12.01 -12.78 10.14
CA ILE A 111 -12.99 -13.48 9.31
C ILE A 111 -13.42 -14.77 10.02
N ASP A 112 -12.54 -15.39 10.81
CA ASP A 112 -12.88 -16.54 11.64
C ASP A 112 -13.93 -16.23 12.73
N CYS A 113 -13.98 -14.99 13.24
CA CYS A 113 -15.04 -14.53 14.13
C CYS A 113 -16.39 -14.36 13.42
N PHE A 114 -16.42 -14.16 12.10
CA PHE A 114 -17.66 -14.21 11.32
C PHE A 114 -18.02 -15.63 10.88
N MET A 115 -17.09 -16.57 10.98
CA MET A 115 -17.22 -17.95 10.52
C MET A 115 -17.56 -18.94 11.66
N PHE A 116 -18.26 -18.48 12.71
CA PHE A 116 -18.78 -19.37 13.75
C PHE A 116 -19.59 -20.54 13.12
N ARG A 117 -18.93 -21.70 13.04
CA ARG A 117 -19.50 -23.04 12.91
C ARG A 117 -20.47 -23.28 11.74
N GLU A 118 -20.00 -23.36 10.50
CA GLU A 118 -20.72 -24.19 9.52
C GLU A 118 -19.81 -25.11 8.68
N PRO A 119 -20.23 -26.37 8.43
CA PRO A 119 -19.42 -27.40 7.80
C PRO A 119 -19.29 -27.21 6.27
N THR A 120 -18.31 -27.93 5.72
CA THR A 120 -17.73 -27.98 4.36
C THR A 120 -18.67 -27.81 3.15
N ASN A 121 -18.39 -26.84 2.25
CA ASN A 121 -18.76 -26.87 0.82
C ASN A 121 -18.14 -25.69 0.01
N GLU A 122 -18.00 -25.85 -1.32
CA GLU A 122 -17.42 -24.88 -2.29
C GLU A 122 -18.06 -23.47 -2.26
N SER A 123 -19.28 -23.33 -1.74
CA SER A 123 -19.91 -22.02 -1.53
C SER A 123 -19.16 -21.12 -0.52
N LYS A 124 -18.19 -21.68 0.23
CA LYS A 124 -17.34 -20.96 1.19
C LYS A 124 -16.32 -20.04 0.51
N SER A 125 -15.75 -20.43 -0.62
CA SER A 125 -14.71 -19.62 -1.27
C SER A 125 -15.27 -18.29 -1.75
N HIS A 126 -16.45 -18.32 -2.38
CA HIS A 126 -17.10 -17.12 -2.87
C HIS A 126 -17.56 -16.18 -1.75
N LYS A 127 -18.17 -16.70 -0.67
CA LYS A 127 -18.56 -15.87 0.49
C LYS A 127 -17.34 -15.23 1.16
N ARG A 128 -16.25 -15.99 1.32
CA ARG A 128 -14.99 -15.47 1.89
C ARG A 128 -14.40 -14.38 1.00
N GLU A 129 -14.39 -14.59 -0.31
CA GLU A 129 -13.93 -13.61 -1.28
C GLU A 129 -14.75 -12.31 -1.20
N LEU A 130 -16.09 -12.41 -1.14
CA LEU A 130 -16.96 -11.25 -0.99
C LEU A 130 -16.73 -10.50 0.33
N LEU A 131 -16.53 -11.22 1.44
CA LEU A 131 -16.21 -10.60 2.74
C LEU A 131 -14.86 -9.87 2.67
N HIS A 132 -13.84 -10.50 2.08
CA HIS A 132 -12.54 -9.85 1.85
C HIS A 132 -12.70 -8.58 1.01
N GLN A 133 -13.33 -8.69 -0.15
CA GLN A 133 -13.46 -7.58 -1.10
C GLN A 133 -14.31 -6.43 -0.57
N HIS A 134 -15.43 -6.71 0.12
CA HIS A 134 -16.38 -5.67 0.51
C HIS A 134 -16.20 -5.14 1.93
N LEU A 135 -15.61 -5.91 2.84
CA LEU A 135 -15.42 -5.48 4.23
C LEU A 135 -13.94 -5.23 4.55
N LEU A 136 -13.08 -6.20 4.27
CA LEU A 136 -11.70 -6.12 4.74
C LEU A 136 -10.84 -5.17 3.88
N ASN A 137 -10.96 -5.24 2.56
CA ASN A 137 -10.17 -4.42 1.64
C ASN A 137 -10.35 -2.91 1.90
N PRO A 138 -11.57 -2.36 2.06
CA PRO A 138 -11.74 -0.95 2.39
C PRO A 138 -11.10 -0.55 3.73
N ILE A 139 -10.99 -1.48 4.69
CA ILE A 139 -10.36 -1.19 5.98
C ILE A 139 -8.82 -1.19 5.82
N ARG A 140 -8.27 -2.21 5.15
CA ARG A 140 -6.84 -2.29 4.83
C ARG A 140 -6.37 -1.06 4.06
N GLU A 141 -7.09 -0.67 3.00
CA GLU A 141 -6.79 0.52 2.20
C GLU A 141 -6.73 1.81 3.02
N ARG A 142 -7.68 2.01 3.95
CA ARG A 142 -7.66 3.15 4.87
C ARG A 142 -6.48 3.10 5.84
N TYR A 143 -6.14 1.91 6.31
CA TYR A 143 -4.99 1.70 7.17
C TYR A 143 -3.68 1.98 6.43
N TRP A 144 -3.53 1.52 5.18
CA TRP A 144 -2.36 1.81 4.36
C TRP A 144 -2.21 3.31 4.12
N LEU A 145 -3.29 3.99 3.74
CA LEU A 145 -3.26 5.43 3.55
C LEU A 145 -2.93 6.16 4.84
N ALA A 146 -3.52 5.77 5.98
CA ALA A 146 -3.18 6.36 7.27
C ALA A 146 -1.69 6.23 7.60
N ASN A 147 -1.07 5.08 7.28
CA ASN A 147 0.38 4.90 7.45
C ASN A 147 1.19 5.85 6.55
N VAL A 148 0.81 6.01 5.28
CA VAL A 148 1.46 7.00 4.36
C VAL A 148 1.38 8.41 4.96
N LEU A 149 0.19 8.82 5.41
CA LEU A 149 -0.04 10.15 5.98
C LEU A 149 0.76 10.36 7.27
N ALA A 150 0.83 9.35 8.14
CA ALA A 150 1.50 9.41 9.43
C ALA A 150 3.03 9.55 9.31
N LEU A 151 3.63 9.03 8.24
CA LEU A 151 5.06 9.20 7.97
C LEU A 151 5.42 10.67 7.72
N ASN A 152 4.52 11.43 7.10
CA ASN A 152 4.74 12.83 6.71
C ASN A 152 6.05 13.04 5.91
N ILE A 153 6.34 12.10 5.00
CA ILE A 153 7.49 12.13 4.10
C ILE A 153 6.96 12.17 2.66
N TRP A 154 7.36 13.19 1.90
CA TRP A 154 6.78 13.50 0.59
C TRP A 154 7.89 13.80 -0.43
N PRO A 155 7.70 13.45 -1.72
CA PRO A 155 6.66 12.58 -2.29
C PRO A 155 6.72 11.12 -1.79
N ALA A 156 5.56 10.47 -1.68
CA ALA A 156 5.44 9.06 -1.27
C ALA A 156 5.00 8.18 -2.44
N LEU A 157 5.57 6.97 -2.54
CA LEU A 157 5.11 5.92 -3.45
C LEU A 157 4.40 4.84 -2.64
N LEU A 158 3.11 4.62 -2.91
CA LEU A 158 2.33 3.51 -2.37
C LEU A 158 2.28 2.35 -3.37
N ILE A 159 2.81 1.19 -3.00
CA ILE A 159 2.75 -0.04 -3.79
C ILE A 159 1.66 -0.95 -3.23
N CYS A 160 0.75 -1.42 -4.08
CA CYS A 160 -0.32 -2.34 -3.68
C CYS A 160 -0.70 -3.29 -4.81
N GLY A 161 -1.59 -4.25 -4.51
CA GLY A 161 -2.24 -5.08 -5.52
C GLY A 161 -2.92 -4.24 -6.60
N SER A 162 -2.82 -4.67 -7.85
CA SER A 162 -3.40 -3.93 -9.00
C SER A 162 -4.92 -3.73 -8.90
N ASP A 163 -5.62 -4.62 -8.20
CA ASP A 163 -7.04 -4.57 -7.88
C ASP A 163 -7.40 -3.44 -6.88
N HIS A 164 -6.44 -2.99 -6.08
CA HIS A 164 -6.63 -1.90 -5.10
C HIS A 164 -6.39 -0.49 -5.65
N VAL A 165 -5.80 -0.35 -6.84
CA VAL A 165 -5.40 0.98 -7.35
C VAL A 165 -6.61 1.92 -7.48
N LYS A 166 -7.71 1.43 -8.04
CA LYS A 166 -8.90 2.26 -8.30
C LYS A 166 -9.57 2.73 -7.01
N SER A 167 -9.72 1.84 -6.02
CA SER A 167 -10.30 2.17 -4.72
C SER A 167 -9.41 3.12 -3.93
N MET A 168 -8.09 2.92 -3.94
CA MET A 168 -7.12 3.83 -3.32
C MET A 168 -7.17 5.25 -3.92
N ILE A 169 -7.23 5.38 -5.25
CA ILE A 169 -7.38 6.70 -5.91
C ILE A 169 -8.66 7.39 -5.45
N ASN A 170 -9.78 6.65 -5.40
CA ASN A 170 -11.05 7.19 -4.94
C ASN A 170 -10.99 7.62 -3.47
N LEU A 171 -10.33 6.82 -2.62
CA LEU A 171 -10.15 7.13 -1.20
C LEU A 171 -9.38 8.44 -1.00
N ILE A 172 -8.27 8.64 -1.72
CA ILE A 172 -7.47 9.87 -1.61
C ILE A 172 -8.27 11.09 -2.10
N LYS A 173 -9.04 10.95 -3.19
CA LYS A 173 -9.92 12.02 -3.70
C LYS A 173 -10.97 12.43 -2.68
N VAL A 174 -11.60 11.48 -2.00
CA VAL A 174 -12.63 11.75 -0.98
C VAL A 174 -12.05 12.49 0.22
N LEU A 175 -10.79 12.25 0.57
CA LEU A 175 -10.12 12.93 1.67
C LEU A 175 -9.51 14.28 1.25
N GLU A 176 -9.70 14.72 0.01
CA GLU A 176 -9.18 15.98 -0.56
C GLU A 176 -7.65 16.13 -0.44
N TYR A 177 -6.93 15.00 -0.41
CA TYR A 177 -5.47 14.98 -0.25
C TYR A 177 -4.76 15.18 -1.59
N GLY A 178 -4.59 16.44 -2.01
CA GLY A 178 -3.67 16.86 -3.07
C GLY A 178 -3.90 16.21 -4.46
N PRO A 179 -3.00 16.46 -5.43
CA PRO A 179 -3.02 15.78 -6.72
C PRO A 179 -2.59 14.30 -6.58
N VAL A 180 -3.31 13.41 -7.24
CA VAL A 180 -3.02 11.96 -7.27
C VAL A 180 -2.56 11.56 -8.65
N GLU A 181 -1.38 10.96 -8.74
CA GLU A 181 -0.86 10.33 -9.96
C GLU A 181 -0.88 8.81 -9.79
N SER A 182 -1.46 8.11 -10.76
CA SER A 182 -1.53 6.64 -10.75
C SER A 182 -0.73 6.05 -11.90
N ILE A 183 0.09 5.05 -11.59
CA ILE A 183 0.85 4.29 -12.57
C ILE A 183 0.42 2.82 -12.42
N ILE A 184 -0.16 2.24 -13.47
CA ILE A 184 -0.56 0.82 -13.47
C ILE A 184 0.43 0.06 -14.33
N LYS A 185 1.05 -0.98 -13.77
CA LYS A 185 1.87 -1.94 -14.51
C LYS A 185 1.26 -3.33 -14.30
N CYS A 186 0.69 -3.87 -15.36
CA CYS A 186 0.21 -5.25 -15.42
C CYS A 186 1.39 -6.19 -15.74
#